data_AF-A0A1R0ZVX0-F1
#
_entry.id   AF-A0A1R0ZVX0-F1
#
_cell.length_a   1.000
_cell.length_b   1.000
_cell.length_c   1.000
_cell.angle_alpha   90.00
_cell.angle_beta   90.00
_cell.angle_gamma   90.00
#
_symmetry.space_group_name_H-M   'P 1'
#
loop_
_entity.id
_entity.type
_entity.pdbx_description
1 polymer ?
#
loop_
_entity_poly.entity_id
_entity_poly.type
_entity_poly.pdbx_seq_one_letter_code
_entity_poly.pdbx_strand_id
1 'polypeptide(L)' 'MLGKFICVLLLASAMLIHDIPKVKTASKRDRLVYIAMLAPLLYLAVIFLIAKPWPNLDMIFNLFTEPAKLFIRWLNPLHT' A
#
# COMPACT_ATOMS: atom_id res chain seq x y z
N MET A 1 -6.43 6.33 16.12
CA MET A 1 -6.39 4.87 15.89
C MET A 1 -7.63 4.36 15.18
N LEU A 2 -8.84 4.64 15.67
CA LEU A 2 -10.10 4.18 15.06
C LEU A 2 -10.28 4.61 13.58
N GLY A 3 -10.00 5.88 13.25
CA GLY A 3 -10.09 6.35 11.86
C GLY A 3 -9.16 5.61 10.89
N LYS A 4 -7.91 5.34 11.33
CA LYS A 4 -6.96 4.53 10.56
C LYS A 4 -7.47 3.12 10.32
N PHE A 5 -8.09 2.52 11.34
CA PHE A 5 -8.70 1.20 11.25
C PHE A 5 -9.87 1.16 10.28
N ILE A 6 -10.78 2.15 10.36
CA ILE A 6 -11.90 2.27 9.43
C ILE A 6 -11.40 2.44 7.99
N CYS A 7 -10.40 3.30 7.75
CA CYS A 7 -9.83 3.48 6.41
C CYS A 7 -9.25 2.18 5.85
N VAL A 8 -8.43 1.46 6.64
CA VAL A 8 -7.84 0.18 6.22
C VAL A 8 -8.92 -0.85 5.95
N LEU A 9 -9.93 -0.95 6.83
CA LEU A 9 -11.03 -1.90 6.68
C LEU A 9 -11.86 -1.62 5.42
N LEU A 10 -12.15 -0.36 5.15
CA LEU A 10 -12.96 0.07 4.00
C LEU A 10 -12.22 -0.17 2.67
N LEU A 11 -10.93 0.15 2.62
CA LEU A 11 -10.09 -0.15 1.44
C LEU A 11 -9.89 -1.65 1.23
N ALA A 12 -9.58 -2.40 2.29
CA ALA A 12 -9.37 -3.84 2.21
C ALA A 12 -10.65 -4.57 1.79
N SER A 13 -11.80 -4.19 2.33
CA SER A 13 -13.10 -4.76 1.95
C SER A 13 -13.48 -4.44 0.51
N ALA A 14 -13.28 -3.19 0.06
CA ALA A 14 -13.51 -2.82 -1.34
C ALA A 14 -12.64 -3.64 -2.31
N MET A 15 -11.34 -3.79 -2.00
CA MET A 15 -10.42 -4.61 -2.78
C MET A 15 -10.85 -6.08 -2.80
N LEU A 16 -11.17 -6.66 -1.64
CA LEU A 16 -11.63 -8.04 -1.52
C LEU A 16 -12.93 -8.30 -2.30
N ILE A 17 -13.94 -7.42 -2.20
CA ILE A 17 -15.20 -7.59 -2.93
C ILE A 17 -14.97 -7.64 -4.44
N HIS A 18 -14.08 -6.77 -4.94
CA HIS A 18 -13.72 -6.73 -6.36
C HIS A 18 -12.88 -7.94 -6.79
N ASP A 19 -11.96 -8.40 -5.94
CA ASP A 19 -10.99 -9.44 -6.30
C ASP A 19 -11.49 -10.86 -6.04
N ILE A 20 -12.39 -11.09 -5.08
CA ILE A 20 -13.00 -12.41 -4.78
C ILE A 20 -13.50 -13.16 -6.03
N PRO A 21 -14.32 -12.56 -6.92
CA PRO A 21 -14.81 -13.27 -8.10
C PRO A 21 -13.67 -13.61 -9.07
N LYS A 22 -12.65 -12.76 -9.17
CA LYS A 22 -11.49 -12.96 -10.06
C LYS A 22 -10.55 -14.03 -9.52
N VAL A 23 -10.28 -14.04 -8.22
CA VAL A 23 -9.43 -15.02 -7.55
C VAL A 23 -10.07 -16.41 -7.54
N LYS A 24 -11.40 -16.49 -7.51
CA LYS A 24 -12.14 -17.76 -7.58
C LYS A 24 -12.01 -18.46 -8.94
N THR A 25 -11.91 -17.69 -10.02
CA THR A 25 -11.79 -18.21 -11.40
C THR A 25 -10.34 -18.29 -11.89
N ALA A 26 -9.39 -17.69 -11.17
CA ALA A 26 -7.98 -17.66 -11.52
C ALA A 26 -7.26 -19.01 -11.34
N SER A 27 -6.15 -19.18 -12.06
CA SER A 27 -5.32 -20.39 -11.97
C SER A 27 -4.61 -20.49 -10.61
N LYS A 28 -4.16 -21.69 -10.23
CA LYS A 28 -3.41 -21.90 -8.97
C LYS A 28 -2.15 -21.03 -8.87
N ARG A 29 -1.49 -20.72 -9.99
CA ARG A 29 -0.31 -19.85 -10.04
C ARG A 29 -0.70 -18.40 -9.77
N ASP A 30 -1.75 -17.90 -10.43
CA ASP A 30 -2.22 -16.52 -10.26
C ASP A 30 -2.69 -16.28 -8.82
N ARG A 31 -3.34 -17.27 -8.21
CA ARG A 31 -3.73 -17.22 -6.81
C ARG A 31 -2.53 -17.16 -5.87
N LEU A 32 -1.44 -17.85 -6.20
CA LEU A 32 -0.20 -17.81 -5.41
C LEU A 32 0.48 -16.43 -5.51
N VAL A 33 0.51 -15.85 -6.72
CA VAL A 33 1.00 -14.47 -6.94
C VAL A 33 0.14 -13.47 -6.19
N TYR A 34 -1.19 -13.61 -6.23
CA TYR A 34 -2.12 -12.75 -5.50
C TYR A 34 -1.87 -12.80 -3.99
N ILE A 35 -1.71 -14.00 -3.40
CA ILE A 35 -1.38 -14.17 -1.98
C ILE A 35 -0.01 -13.55 -1.66
N ALA A 36 0.98 -13.74 -2.54
CA ALA A 36 2.31 -13.16 -2.38
C ALA A 36 2.29 -11.61 -2.41
N MET A 37 1.38 -10.99 -3.19
CA MET A 37 1.18 -9.54 -3.17
C MET A 37 0.32 -9.07 -1.99
N LEU A 38 -0.60 -9.90 -1.50
CA LEU A 38 -1.44 -9.58 -0.33
C LEU A 38 -0.62 -9.53 0.97
N ALA A 39 0.42 -10.37 1.09
CA ALA A 39 1.28 -10.43 2.27
C ALA A 39 1.96 -9.08 2.61
N PRO A 40 2.69 -8.40 1.70
CA PRO A 40 3.25 -7.09 1.98
C PRO A 40 2.16 -6.02 2.21
N LEU A 41 1.02 -6.09 1.50
CA LEU A 41 -0.10 -5.16 1.72
C LEU A 41 -0.62 -5.24 3.17
N LEU A 42 -0.84 -6.46 3.68
CA LEU A 42 -1.26 -6.69 5.07
C LEU A 42 -0.19 -6.22 6.07
N TYR A 43 1.09 -6.44 5.75
CA TYR A 43 2.20 -5.94 6.56
C TYR A 43 2.17 -4.41 6.69
N LEU A 44 2.00 -3.67 5.59
CA LEU A 44 1.87 -2.22 5.61
C LEU A 44 0.63 -1.77 6.41
N ALA A 45 -0.50 -2.47 6.25
CA ALA A 45 -1.72 -2.16 7.00
C ALA A 45 -1.52 -2.31 8.52
N VAL A 46 -0.81 -3.36 8.95
CA VAL A 46 -0.48 -3.59 10.36
C VAL A 46 0.47 -2.52 10.89
N ILE A 47 1.49 -2.12 10.13
CA ILE A 47 2.38 -1.02 10.56
C ILE A 47 1.59 0.29 10.70
N PHE A 48 0.75 0.61 9.71
CA PHE A 48 -0.08 1.81 9.72
C PHE A 48 -1.02 1.86 10.95
N LEU A 49 -1.55 0.71 11.34
CA LEU A 49 -2.43 0.54 12.49
C LEU A 49 -1.71 0.66 13.84
N ILE A 50 -0.60 -0.06 14.00
CA ILE A 50 0.13 -0.13 15.27
C ILE A 50 0.90 1.17 15.53
N ALA A 51 1.18 1.97 14.49
CA ALA A 51 1.95 3.21 14.57
C ALA A 51 3.29 3.03 15.32
N LYS A 52 3.82 1.79 15.36
CA LYS A 52 5.15 1.50 15.88
C LYS A 52 6.17 1.92 14.83
N PRO A 53 7.33 2.47 15.24
CA PRO A 53 8.50 2.60 14.37
C PRO A 53 9.17 1.23 14.18
N TRP A 54 8.40 0.23 13.74
CA TRP A 54 8.95 -1.00 13.17
C TRP A 54 9.68 -0.61 11.88
N PRO A 55 10.72 -1.33 11.36
CA PRO A 55 11.33 -1.04 10.06
C PRO A 55 10.26 -0.80 9.00
N ASN A 56 10.01 0.47 8.75
CA ASN A 56 8.92 0.94 7.93
C ASN A 56 9.47 0.98 6.51
N LEU A 57 8.62 0.72 5.51
CA LEU A 57 9.07 0.84 4.10
C LEU A 57 9.46 2.29 3.75
N ASP A 58 9.30 3.24 4.67
CA ASP A 58 9.87 4.58 4.58
C ASP A 58 11.33 4.56 4.15
N MET A 59 12.14 3.56 4.49
CA MET A 59 13.52 3.48 3.96
C MET A 59 13.57 3.34 2.43
N ILE A 60 12.65 2.55 1.84
CA ILE A 60 12.53 2.38 0.39
C ILE A 60 11.89 3.63 -0.23
N PHE A 61 10.86 4.20 0.38
CA PHE A 61 10.24 5.44 -0.11
C PHE A 61 11.16 6.67 0.04
N ASN A 62 12.01 6.70 1.06
CA ASN A 62 13.05 7.71 1.26
C ASN A 62 14.08 7.67 0.14
N LEU A 63 14.39 6.48 -0.39
CA LEU A 63 15.24 6.35 -1.59
C LEU A 63 14.64 7.10 -2.80
N PHE A 64 13.32 7.13 -2.91
CA PHE A 64 12.60 7.83 -3.96
C PHE A 64 12.24 9.29 -3.62
N THR A 65 12.63 9.79 -2.44
CA THR A 65 12.27 11.14 -2.01
C THR A 65 13.00 12.22 -2.82
N GLU A 66 14.27 12.01 -3.15
CA GLU A 66 15.01 12.93 -4.02
C GLU A 66 14.42 13.02 -5.44
N PRO A 67 14.13 11.92 -6.15
CA PRO A 67 13.44 12.01 -7.44
C PRO A 67 12.03 12.58 -7.31
N ALA A 68 11.28 12.29 -6.23
CA ALA A 68 9.97 12.90 -6.00
C ALA A 68 10.04 14.44 -5.89
N LYS A 69 11.07 14.99 -5.25
CA LYS A 69 11.29 16.44 -5.20
C LYS A 69 11.52 17.06 -6.57
N LEU A 70 12.18 16.35 -7.49
CA LEU A 70 12.35 16.79 -8.88
C LEU A 70 11.01 16.92 -9.58
N PHE A 71 10.11 15.93 -9.42
CA PHE A 71 8.77 15.99 -10.00
C PHE A 71 7.94 17.15 -9.43
N ILE A 72 8.02 17.40 -8.12
CA ILE A 72 7.29 18.50 -7.48
C ILE A 72 7.82 19.86 -7.95
N ARG A 73 9.15 20.03 -8.07
CA ARG A 73 9.75 21.25 -8.64
C ARG A 73 9.30 21.50 -10.08
N TRP A 74 9.15 20.43 -10.86
CA TRP A 74 8.68 20.52 -12.23
C TRP A 74 7.19 20.87 -12.31
N LEU A 75 6.37 20.33 -11.40
CA LEU A 75 4.93 20.62 -11.34
C LEU A 75 4.60 22.00 -10.75
N ASN A 76 5.42 22.50 -9.83
CA ASN A 76 5.21 23.78 -9.15
C ASN A 76 6.50 24.62 -9.15
N PRO A 77 6.82 25.28 -10.28
CA PRO A 77 8.07 26.01 -10.44
C PRO A 77 8.16 27.32 -9.62
N LEU A 78 7.10 27.73 -8.91
CA LEU A 78 7.00 29.04 -8.24
C LEU A 78 7.35 29.06 -6.74
N HIS A 79 7.72 27.93 -6.14
CA HIS A 79 8.21 27.89 -4.75
C HIS A 79 9.72 27.63 -4.70
N THR A 80 10.50 28.70 -4.89
CA THR A 80 11.89 28.84 -4.41
C THR A 80 11.91 29.67 -3.15
#